data_AF-A0AAW2D6G1-F1
#
_entry.id   AF-A0AAW2D6G1-F1
#
_cell.length_a   1.000
_cell.length_b   1.000
_cell.length_c   1.000
_cell.angle_alpha   90.00
_cell.angle_beta   90.00
_cell.angle_gamma   90.00
#
_symmetry.space_group_name_H-M   'P 1'
#
loop_
_entity.id
_entity.type
_entity.pdbx_description
1 polymer ?
#
loop_
_entity_poly.entity_id
_entity_poly.type
_entity_poly.pdbx_seq_one_letter_code
_entity_poly.pdbx_strand_id
1 'polypeptide(L)'
;MRDQMTFQMRTYYGQHSCTRTFKNMRCTSKWLGKTLVSELSDHPNTTSSTIVKRAQEKYFVHISRSKAHRAKVCAQDMITGDQVAHFTNIREYCAELLRTNRGSSVLLNVVTANLPIKEIERPRRTLCPLF
;
A
#
# COMPACT_ATOMS: atom_id res chain seq x y z
N MET A 1 1.48 38.71 -24.43
CA MET A 1 2.47 37.67 -24.78
C MET A 1 2.83 36.94 -23.50
N ARG A 2 2.71 35.60 -23.47
CA ARG A 2 3.09 34.80 -22.29
C ARG A 2 4.57 34.45 -22.43
N ASP A 3 5.35 34.84 -21.44
CA ASP A 3 6.74 34.45 -21.26
C ASP A 3 6.78 32.93 -21.04
N GLN A 4 7.19 32.17 -22.07
CA GLN A 4 7.32 30.73 -21.96
C GLN A 4 8.70 30.43 -21.37
N MET A 5 8.75 29.78 -20.21
CA MET A 5 9.99 29.28 -19.62
C MET A 5 10.62 28.21 -20.54
N THR A 6 11.50 28.64 -21.44
CA THR A 6 12.29 27.75 -22.29
C THR A 6 13.56 27.34 -21.56
N PHE A 7 13.77 26.04 -21.36
CA PHE A 7 15.03 25.51 -20.84
C PHE A 7 15.99 25.23 -21.99
N GLN A 8 17.21 25.75 -21.92
CA GLN A 8 18.28 25.45 -22.88
C GLN A 8 19.44 24.76 -22.15
N MET A 9 19.85 23.60 -22.65
CA MET A 9 21.00 22.87 -22.14
C MET A 9 22.28 23.61 -22.56
N ARG A 10 23.06 24.13 -21.59
CA ARG A 10 24.23 24.97 -21.88
C ARG A 10 25.50 24.18 -22.21
N THR A 11 25.62 22.97 -21.69
CA THR A 11 26.81 22.13 -21.83
C THR A 11 26.42 20.66 -21.86
N TYR A 12 26.93 19.93 -22.85
CA TYR A 12 26.79 18.48 -23.00
C TYR A 12 28.18 17.87 -23.15
N TYR A 13 28.52 16.93 -22.27
CA TYR A 13 29.76 16.17 -22.35
C TYR A 13 29.42 14.75 -22.80
N GLY A 14 29.65 14.45 -24.09
CA GLY A 14 29.26 13.17 -24.70
C GLY A 14 30.20 12.00 -24.44
N GLN A 15 31.43 12.25 -23.99
CA GLN A 15 32.34 11.20 -23.52
C GLN A 15 32.47 11.25 -22.00
N HIS A 16 32.07 10.17 -21.36
CA HIS A 16 32.15 9.99 -19.92
C HIS A 16 33.33 9.06 -19.59
N SER A 17 34.33 9.56 -18.88
CA SER A 17 35.34 8.72 -18.20
C SER A 17 34.86 8.24 -16.83
N CYS A 18 33.61 8.54 -16.48
CA CYS A 18 33.04 8.27 -15.17
C CYS A 18 32.95 6.76 -14.91
N THR A 19 33.66 6.26 -13.91
CA THR A 19 33.51 4.88 -13.44
C THR A 19 32.11 4.66 -12.87
N ARG A 20 31.52 3.50 -13.16
CA ARG A 20 30.18 3.13 -12.69
C ARG A 20 30.16 3.09 -11.16
N THR A 21 29.40 3.99 -10.55
CA THR A 21 29.30 4.13 -9.09
C THR A 21 27.99 3.55 -8.58
N PHE A 22 28.06 2.69 -7.56
CA PHE A 22 26.91 2.03 -6.96
C PHE A 22 26.22 2.88 -5.86
N LYS A 23 26.82 4.01 -5.47
CA LYS A 23 26.25 4.95 -4.51
C LYS A 23 25.26 5.87 -5.22
N ASN A 24 23.97 5.54 -5.12
CA ASN A 24 22.90 6.35 -5.70
C ASN A 24 22.12 7.13 -4.62
N MET A 25 22.25 8.46 -4.63
CA MET A 25 21.55 9.35 -3.69
C MET A 25 20.06 9.53 -4.03
N ARG A 26 19.68 9.34 -5.30
CA ARG A 26 18.29 9.39 -5.78
C ARG A 26 17.48 8.15 -5.42
N CYS A 27 18.16 7.06 -5.02
CA CYS A 27 17.53 5.84 -4.54
C CYS A 27 16.99 6.05 -3.12
N THR A 28 15.80 6.64 -3.00
CA THR A 28 15.14 6.95 -1.72
C THR A 28 14.44 5.73 -1.14
N SER A 29 14.36 5.61 0.20
CA SER A 29 13.62 4.53 0.88
C SER A 29 12.17 4.40 0.42
N LYS A 30 11.48 5.52 0.13
CA LYS A 30 10.10 5.54 -0.38
C LYS A 30 9.98 4.90 -1.77
N TRP A 31 10.94 5.17 -2.66
CA TRP A 31 10.97 4.57 -3.99
C TRP A 31 11.23 3.07 -3.90
N LEU A 32 12.22 2.67 -3.10
CA LEU A 32 12.51 1.26 -2.80
C LEU A 32 11.29 0.55 -2.22
N GLY A 33 10.62 1.15 -1.22
CA GLY A 33 9.41 0.60 -0.60
C GLY A 33 8.34 0.31 -1.64
N LYS A 34 8.00 1.28 -2.50
CA LYS A 34 7.03 1.10 -3.60
C LYS A 34 7.37 -0.08 -4.51
N THR A 35 8.64 -0.23 -4.87
CA THR A 35 9.07 -1.34 -5.73
C THR A 35 9.08 -2.70 -5.04
N LEU A 36 9.16 -2.72 -3.71
CA LEU A 36 9.22 -3.94 -2.90
C LEU A 36 7.83 -4.41 -2.44
N VAL A 37 6.76 -3.63 -2.66
CA VAL A 37 5.40 -3.96 -2.18
C VAL A 37 4.96 -5.35 -2.62
N SER A 38 5.05 -5.67 -3.92
CA SER A 38 4.66 -6.98 -4.44
C SER A 38 5.48 -8.11 -3.80
N GLU A 39 6.79 -7.92 -3.70
CA GLU A 39 7.68 -8.95 -3.16
C GLU A 39 7.48 -9.19 -1.64
N LEU A 40 7.17 -8.12 -0.90
CA LEU A 40 6.90 -8.18 0.54
C LEU A 40 5.48 -8.66 0.84
N SER A 41 4.54 -8.52 -0.09
CA SER A 41 3.22 -9.12 -0.02
C SER A 41 3.33 -10.65 -0.06
N ASP A 42 4.16 -11.18 -0.97
CA ASP A 42 4.38 -12.63 -1.09
C ASP A 42 5.25 -13.18 0.07
N HIS A 43 6.25 -12.41 0.50
CA HIS A 43 7.25 -12.83 1.50
C HIS A 43 7.37 -11.82 2.67
N PRO A 44 6.42 -11.82 3.62
CA PRO A 44 6.38 -10.84 4.71
C PRO A 44 7.59 -10.92 5.67
N ASN A 45 8.18 -12.12 5.79
CA ASN A 45 9.33 -12.39 6.67
C ASN A 45 10.69 -11.99 6.08
N THR A 46 10.71 -11.17 5.02
CA THR A 46 11.96 -10.75 4.37
C THR A 46 12.83 -9.89 5.30
N THR A 47 14.10 -10.28 5.46
CA THR A 47 15.09 -9.57 6.28
C THR A 47 15.69 -8.37 5.54
N SER A 48 16.13 -7.34 6.27
CA SER A 48 16.79 -6.16 5.70
C SER A 48 18.04 -6.51 4.88
N SER A 49 18.78 -7.58 5.23
CA SER A 49 19.93 -8.07 4.44
C SER A 49 19.52 -8.56 3.06
N THR A 50 18.41 -9.28 2.98
CA THR A 50 17.83 -9.75 1.71
C THR A 50 17.44 -8.58 0.82
N ILE A 51 16.86 -7.53 1.40
CA ILE A 51 16.51 -6.29 0.67
C ILE A 51 17.76 -5.59 0.14
N VAL A 52 18.84 -5.53 0.92
CA VAL A 52 20.13 -4.97 0.47
C VAL A 52 20.68 -5.75 -0.72
N LYS A 53 20.73 -7.10 -0.61
CA LYS A 53 21.22 -7.97 -1.68
C LYS A 53 20.38 -7.81 -2.95
N ARG A 54 19.06 -7.79 -2.82
CA ARG A 54 18.13 -7.62 -3.94
C ARG A 54 18.26 -6.26 -4.61
N ALA A 55 18.46 -5.19 -3.83
CA ALA A 55 18.70 -3.85 -4.38
C ALA A 55 20.00 -3.78 -5.19
N GLN A 56 21.02 -4.53 -4.77
CA GLN A 56 22.28 -4.64 -5.50
C GLN A 56 22.14 -5.47 -6.78
N GLU A 57 21.44 -6.61 -6.73
CA GLU A 57 21.25 -7.50 -7.89
C GLU A 57 20.33 -6.89 -8.96
N LYS A 58 19.21 -6.29 -8.55
CA LYS A 58 18.17 -5.80 -9.47
C LYS A 58 18.44 -4.39 -9.98
N TYR A 59 18.96 -3.52 -9.11
CA TYR A 59 19.11 -2.09 -9.42
C TYR A 59 20.56 -1.63 -9.47
N PHE A 60 21.54 -2.49 -9.16
CA PHE A 60 22.96 -2.12 -9.08
C PHE A 60 23.19 -0.92 -8.14
N VAL A 61 22.48 -0.89 -7.00
CA VAL A 61 22.63 0.15 -5.97
C VAL A 61 23.03 -0.45 -4.64
N HIS A 62 24.07 0.12 -4.01
CA HIS A 62 24.37 -0.17 -2.61
C HIS A 62 23.51 0.69 -1.69
N ILE A 63 22.80 0.03 -0.78
CA ILE A 63 21.98 0.68 0.26
C ILE A 63 22.46 0.27 1.64
N SER A 64 22.34 1.18 2.60
CA SER A 64 22.61 0.85 4.01
C SER A 64 21.48 -0.01 4.60
N ARG A 65 21.80 -0.78 5.64
CA ARG A 65 20.81 -1.60 6.37
C ARG A 65 19.64 -0.75 6.89
N SER A 66 19.91 0.46 7.39
CA SER A 66 18.86 1.38 7.86
C SER A 66 17.96 1.86 6.72
N LYS A 67 18.50 2.08 5.52
CA LYS A 67 17.72 2.47 4.34
C LYS A 67 16.81 1.32 3.88
N ALA A 68 17.32 0.09 3.92
CA ALA A 68 16.56 -1.13 3.64
C ALA A 68 15.44 -1.37 4.66
N HIS A 69 15.71 -1.19 5.95
CA HIS A 69 14.68 -1.29 7.00
C HIS A 69 13.56 -0.26 6.80
N ARG A 70 13.90 1.02 6.55
CA ARG A 70 12.90 2.05 6.24
C ARG A 70 12.08 1.72 4.99
N ALA A 71 12.71 1.16 3.96
CA ALA A 71 11.99 0.73 2.76
C ALA A 71 11.00 -0.41 3.06
N LYS A 72 11.38 -1.36 3.92
CA LYS A 72 10.49 -2.43 4.40
C LYS A 72 9.27 -1.85 5.13
N VAL A 73 9.48 -0.94 6.07
CA VAL A 73 8.39 -0.28 6.81
C VAL A 73 7.47 0.46 5.84
N CYS A 74 8.01 1.28 4.93
CA CYS A 74 7.19 1.98 3.94
C CYS A 74 6.35 1.03 3.07
N ALA A 75 6.88 -0.13 2.69
CA ALA A 75 6.12 -1.12 1.94
C ALA A 75 5.02 -1.77 2.79
N GLN A 76 5.30 -2.09 4.05
CA GLN A 76 4.31 -2.63 5.00
C GLN A 76 3.18 -1.63 5.26
N ASP A 77 3.50 -0.35 5.41
CA ASP A 77 2.52 0.73 5.55
C ASP A 77 1.62 0.82 4.32
N MET A 78 2.18 0.66 3.11
CA MET A 78 1.41 0.65 1.87
C MET A 78 0.46 -0.55 1.78
N ILE A 79 0.94 -1.74 2.12
CA ILE A 79 0.12 -2.96 2.15
C ILE A 79 -1.00 -2.82 3.18
N THR A 80 -0.68 -2.34 4.39
CA THR A 80 -1.66 -2.21 5.49
C THR A 80 -2.65 -1.08 5.23
N GLY A 81 -2.19 0.05 4.68
CA GLY A 81 -3.05 1.17 4.31
C GLY A 81 -4.08 0.79 3.25
N ASP A 82 -3.71 -0.05 2.30
CA ASP A 82 -4.66 -0.60 1.31
C ASP A 82 -5.73 -1.45 2.00
N GLN A 83 -5.34 -2.32 2.94
CA GLN A 83 -6.32 -3.11 3.72
C GLN A 83 -7.34 -2.21 4.43
N VAL A 84 -6.89 -1.18 5.17
CA VAL A 84 -7.79 -0.27 5.89
C VAL A 84 -8.80 0.41 4.95
N ALA A 85 -8.37 0.82 3.76
CA ALA A 85 -9.25 1.40 2.77
C ALA A 85 -10.33 0.40 2.32
N HIS A 86 -9.97 -0.86 2.06
CA HIS A 86 -10.93 -1.91 1.71
C HIS A 86 -11.93 -2.22 2.84
N PHE A 87 -11.45 -2.26 4.09
CA PHE A 87 -12.32 -2.54 5.25
C PHE A 87 -13.29 -1.40 5.57
N THR A 88 -13.01 -0.17 5.12
CA THR A 88 -13.89 0.99 5.36
C THR A 88 -15.26 0.83 4.67
N ASN A 89 -15.29 0.19 3.51
CA ASN A 89 -16.49 0.10 2.67
C ASN A 89 -17.35 -1.14 2.95
N ILE A 90 -16.98 -1.98 3.91
CA ILE A 90 -17.70 -3.24 4.19
C ILE A 90 -19.18 -3.01 4.49
N ARG A 91 -19.51 -1.93 5.21
CA ARG A 91 -20.91 -1.60 5.50
C ARG A 91 -21.71 -1.26 4.25
N GLU A 92 -21.10 -0.57 3.29
CA GLU A 92 -21.72 -0.22 2.01
C GLU A 92 -21.96 -1.48 1.18
N TYR A 93 -20.99 -2.41 1.15
CA TYR A 93 -21.17 -3.71 0.51
C TYR A 93 -22.31 -4.52 1.13
N CYS A 94 -22.43 -4.55 2.47
CA CYS A 94 -23.54 -5.22 3.13
C CYS A 94 -24.90 -4.59 2.73
N ALA A 95 -24.97 -3.26 2.69
CA ALA A 95 -26.19 -2.54 2.29
C ALA A 95 -26.57 -2.84 0.83
N GLU A 96 -25.59 -2.86 -0.07
CA GLU A 96 -25.80 -3.14 -1.50
C GLU A 96 -26.25 -4.58 -1.75
N LEU A 97 -25.75 -5.53 -0.95
CA LEU A 97 -26.15 -6.94 -1.01
C LEU A 97 -27.60 -7.13 -0.60
N LEU A 98 -28.04 -6.45 0.47
CA LEU A 98 -29.43 -6.45 0.93
C LEU A 98 -30.37 -5.74 -0.05
N ARG A 99 -29.89 -4.68 -0.72
CA ARG A 99 -30.64 -3.96 -1.75
C ARG A 99 -30.91 -4.83 -2.97
N THR A 100 -29.90 -5.56 -3.43
CA THR A 100 -29.95 -6.36 -4.66
C THR A 100 -30.68 -7.68 -4.44
N ASN A 101 -30.49 -8.33 -3.28
CA ASN A 101 -31.05 -9.64 -2.97
C ASN A 101 -32.04 -9.56 -1.80
N ARG A 102 -33.30 -9.26 -2.12
CA ARG A 102 -34.37 -9.22 -1.12
C ARG A 102 -34.57 -10.62 -0.53
N GLY A 103 -34.40 -10.74 0.79
CA GLY A 103 -34.49 -12.02 1.53
C GLY A 103 -33.16 -12.57 2.02
N SER A 104 -32.02 -12.06 1.53
CA SER A 104 -30.72 -12.37 2.09
C SER A 104 -30.52 -11.70 3.46
N SER A 105 -29.73 -12.32 4.33
CA SER A 105 -29.32 -11.77 5.62
C SER A 105 -27.80 -11.66 5.66
N VAL A 106 -27.28 -10.51 6.09
CA VAL A 106 -25.84 -10.27 6.20
C VAL A 106 -25.50 -10.04 7.66
N LEU A 107 -24.51 -10.78 8.17
CA LEU A 107 -24.01 -10.64 9.53
C LEU A 107 -22.54 -10.23 9.48
N LEU A 108 -22.24 -9.04 9.99
CA LEU A 108 -20.90 -8.50 10.04
C LEU A 108 -20.35 -8.59 11.46
N ASN A 109 -19.37 -9.49 11.66
CA ASN A 109 -18.65 -9.60 12.92
C ASN A 109 -17.42 -8.71 12.89
N VAL A 110 -17.46 -7.60 13.64
CA VAL A 110 -16.32 -6.71 13.81
C VAL A 110 -15.69 -6.98 15.18
N VAL A 111 -14.44 -7.45 15.18
CA VAL A 111 -13.65 -7.57 16.40
C VAL A 111 -12.99 -6.22 16.66
N THR A 112 -13.73 -5.30 17.25
CA THR A 112 -13.17 -4.06 17.78
C THR A 112 -12.53 -4.36 19.12
N ALA A 113 -11.20 -4.40 19.18
CA ALA A 113 -10.52 -4.37 20.47
C ALA A 113 -10.91 -3.06 21.18
N ASN A 114 -11.77 -3.17 22.20
CA ASN A 114 -12.15 -2.14 23.19
C ASN A 114 -13.31 -1.17 22.88
N LEU A 115 -14.43 -1.63 22.31
CA LEU A 115 -15.72 -0.94 22.51
C LEU A 115 -16.78 -1.94 22.97
N PRO A 116 -17.58 -1.63 24.01
CA PRO A 116 -18.66 -2.50 24.42
C PRO A 116 -19.61 -2.65 23.24
N ILE A 117 -19.95 -3.90 22.93
CA ILE A 117 -20.88 -4.28 21.87
C ILE A 117 -22.18 -3.53 22.15
N LYS A 118 -22.37 -2.35 21.52
CA LYS A 118 -23.69 -1.72 21.47
C LYS A 118 -24.52 -2.67 20.63
N GLU A 119 -25.42 -3.38 21.31
CA GLU A 119 -26.37 -4.29 20.71
C GLU A 119 -26.94 -3.63 19.45
N ILE A 120 -26.68 -4.27 18.31
CA ILE A 120 -27.30 -3.92 17.04
C ILE A 120 -28.78 -4.20 17.28
N GLU A 121 -29.59 -3.14 17.44
CA GLU A 121 -31.04 -3.26 17.53
C GLU A 121 -31.51 -4.09 16.34
N ARG A 122 -31.96 -5.31 16.62
CA ARG A 122 -32.58 -6.17 15.62
C ARG A 122 -33.83 -5.41 15.17
N PRO A 123 -33.98 -5.00 13.89
CA PRO A 123 -35.28 -4.53 13.44
C PRO A 123 -36.26 -5.66 13.72
N ARG A 124 -37.28 -5.37 14.54
CA ARG A 124 -38.31 -6.34 14.90
C ARG A 124 -38.80 -6.98 13.61
N ARG A 125 -38.69 -8.31 13.51
CA ARG A 125 -39.30 -9.08 12.43
C ARG A 125 -40.77 -8.69 12.39
N THR A 126 -41.17 -7.86 11.44
CA THR A 126 -42.58 -7.78 11.05
C THR A 126 -42.85 -9.09 10.33
N LEU A 127 -43.41 -10.04 11.06
CA LEU A 127 -44.13 -11.16 10.45
C LEU A 127 -45.21 -10.53 9.58
N CYS A 128 -45.09 -10.65 8.26
CA CYS A 128 -46.19 -10.32 7.36
C CYS A 128 -47.38 -11.21 7.73
N PRO A 129 -48.56 -10.64 8.08
CA PRO A 129 -49.75 -11.42 8.29
C PRO A 129 -50.32 -11.76 6.91
N LEU A 130 -49.86 -12.88 6.36
CA LEU A 130 -50.62 -13.65 5.38
C LEU A 130 -51.16 -14.87 6.10
N PHE A 131 -52.08 -14.62 7.05
CA PHE A 131 -53.24 -15.42 7.45
C PHE A 131 -54.09 -14.57 8.41
#